data_AF-A0A0K2ZYD5-F1
#
_entry.id   AF-A0A0K2ZYD5-F1
#
_cell.length_a   1.000
_cell.length_b   1.000
_cell.length_c   1.000
_cell.angle_alpha   90.00
_cell.angle_beta   90.00
_cell.angle_gamma   90.00
#
_symmetry.space_group_name_H-M   'P 1'
#
loop_
_entity.id
_entity.type
_entity.pdbx_description
1 polymer ?
#
loop_
_entity_poly.entity_id
_entity_poly.type
_entity_poly.pdbx_seq_one_letter_code
_entity_poly.pdbx_strand_id
1 'polypeptide(L)'
;MIAASQSRAEKGDANDTRQTIQRLAQLRAQKAKLLGFDSYAAYSLGDQMAKTPAAALKLLTDTVPAATAKARSEVAEMQKVIDAQQAGSKTGGFKLAASDWDFYAEQVCKAKYDLDESQIKPYFELDNVLKNGVFYAAIELYGITFKERTDIPTYNPDMKVYEVFDQDGTSMALFYTDYYKRDSKSGGAWMDVFVGQDGLTGAKPLVYNVCNFTKPAPGQPALLSFDDVTTMFHEFGHALHGMFSKVKYPSIAGTSTSRDFVEFPSQFNEHWASDPKVFAHYAKHYQTGAAMPAELVEKIKKARTFNQGYATTEYLSAALLDLAWHTQQADASPR
;
A
#
# COMPACT_ATOMS: atom_id res chain seq x y z
N MET A 1 7.20 -13.30 -18.47
CA MET A 1 6.66 -13.04 -17.11
C MET A 1 5.44 -12.13 -17.14
N ILE A 2 5.47 -10.96 -17.80
CA ILE A 2 4.30 -10.04 -17.82
C ILE A 2 3.02 -10.67 -18.38
N ALA A 3 3.10 -11.44 -19.48
CA ALA A 3 1.93 -12.07 -20.09
C ALA A 3 1.24 -13.05 -19.15
N ALA A 4 2.01 -13.78 -18.34
CA ALA A 4 1.46 -14.68 -17.32
C ALA A 4 0.81 -13.91 -16.16
N SER A 5 1.32 -12.72 -15.82
CA SER A 5 0.72 -11.83 -14.82
C SER A 5 -0.60 -11.23 -15.32
N GLN A 6 -0.61 -10.67 -16.53
CA GLN A 6 -1.79 -10.05 -17.14
C GLN A 6 -2.92 -11.06 -17.38
N SER A 7 -2.59 -12.26 -17.86
CA SER A 7 -3.59 -13.31 -18.12
C SER A 7 -3.87 -14.22 -16.92
N ARG A 8 -3.35 -13.91 -15.72
CA ARG A 8 -3.33 -14.88 -14.59
C ARG A 8 -4.70 -15.45 -14.23
N ALA A 9 -5.76 -14.68 -14.43
CA ALA A 9 -7.14 -15.01 -14.10
C ALA A 9 -8.08 -14.92 -15.33
N GLU A 10 -7.55 -15.12 -16.54
CA GLU A 10 -8.28 -14.98 -17.82
C GLU A 10 -8.00 -16.13 -18.81
N LYS A 11 -7.68 -17.33 -18.29
CA LYS A 11 -7.22 -18.48 -19.10
C LYS A 11 -8.33 -19.41 -19.57
N GLY A 12 -9.59 -19.15 -19.21
CA GLY A 12 -10.71 -20.07 -19.44
C GLY A 12 -10.63 -21.36 -18.62
N ASP A 13 -9.81 -21.39 -17.58
CA ASP A 13 -9.69 -22.51 -16.63
C ASP A 13 -10.53 -22.25 -15.36
N ALA A 14 -10.40 -23.12 -14.35
CA ALA A 14 -11.13 -23.01 -13.10
C ALA A 14 -10.82 -21.74 -12.27
N ASN A 15 -9.75 -21.00 -12.63
CA ASN A 15 -9.34 -19.76 -11.96
C ASN A 15 -9.69 -18.51 -12.78
N ASP A 16 -10.43 -18.66 -13.89
CA ASP A 16 -10.89 -17.53 -14.68
C ASP A 16 -11.94 -16.71 -13.91
N THR A 17 -11.72 -15.40 -13.82
CA THR A 17 -12.57 -14.49 -13.02
C THR A 17 -13.54 -13.67 -13.87
N ARG A 18 -13.43 -13.69 -15.20
CA ARG A 18 -14.16 -12.76 -16.08
C ARG A 18 -15.68 -12.93 -15.97
N GLN A 19 -16.17 -14.16 -16.05
CA GLN A 19 -17.62 -14.45 -15.91
C GLN A 19 -18.12 -14.10 -14.51
N THR A 20 -17.32 -14.36 -13.47
CA THR A 20 -17.65 -14.02 -12.08
C THR A 20 -17.77 -12.51 -11.89
N ILE A 21 -16.80 -11.73 -12.37
CA ILE A 21 -16.81 -10.26 -12.30
C ILE A 21 -17.98 -9.69 -13.08
N GLN A 22 -18.22 -10.18 -14.29
CA GLN A 22 -19.35 -9.79 -15.15
C GLN A 22 -20.68 -10.02 -14.43
N ARG A 23 -20.88 -11.20 -13.84
CA ARG A 23 -22.08 -11.54 -13.07
C ARG A 23 -22.21 -10.69 -11.81
N LEU A 24 -21.11 -10.42 -11.11
CA LEU A 24 -21.10 -9.58 -9.91
C LEU A 24 -21.51 -8.14 -10.22
N ALA A 25 -21.00 -7.55 -11.31
CA ALA A 25 -21.38 -6.21 -11.74
C ALA A 25 -22.87 -6.10 -12.07
N GLN A 26 -23.43 -7.09 -12.77
CA GLN A 26 -24.88 -7.16 -13.03
C GLN A 26 -25.69 -7.23 -11.74
N LEU A 27 -25.30 -8.10 -10.81
CA LEU A 27 -25.98 -8.25 -9.52
C LEU A 27 -25.91 -6.98 -8.67
N ARG A 28 -24.78 -6.26 -8.72
CA ARG A 28 -24.60 -4.97 -8.07
C ARG A 28 -25.53 -3.90 -8.64
N ALA A 29 -25.66 -3.81 -9.96
CA ALA A 29 -26.59 -2.89 -10.60
C ALA A 29 -28.06 -3.23 -10.27
N GLN A 30 -28.42 -4.52 -10.28
CA GLN A 30 -29.76 -4.99 -9.87
C GLN A 30 -30.06 -4.66 -8.42
N LYS A 31 -29.10 -4.87 -7.50
CA LYS A 31 -29.22 -4.49 -6.09
C LYS A 31 -29.47 -3.00 -5.94
N ALA A 32 -28.73 -2.15 -6.65
CA ALA A 32 -28.90 -0.71 -6.58
C ALA A 32 -30.32 -0.28 -7.02
N LYS A 33 -30.80 -0.84 -8.13
CA LYS A 33 -32.16 -0.60 -8.64
C LYS A 33 -33.24 -1.02 -7.63
N LEU A 34 -33.09 -2.19 -7.00
CA LEU A 34 -34.02 -2.66 -5.96
C LEU A 34 -34.08 -1.73 -4.76
N LEU A 35 -32.96 -1.07 -4.42
CA LEU A 35 -32.86 -0.12 -3.33
C LEU A 35 -33.20 1.33 -3.74
N GLY A 36 -33.63 1.55 -4.99
CA GLY A 36 -34.05 2.87 -5.49
C GLY A 36 -32.91 3.78 -5.97
N PHE A 37 -31.71 3.23 -6.25
CA PHE A 37 -30.57 3.97 -6.76
C PHE A 37 -30.36 3.72 -8.27
N ASP A 38 -29.87 4.74 -8.98
CA ASP A 38 -29.63 4.67 -10.43
C ASP A 38 -28.47 3.74 -10.83
N SER A 39 -27.51 3.54 -9.93
CA SER A 39 -26.32 2.71 -10.15
C SER A 39 -25.74 2.21 -8.85
N TYR A 40 -24.88 1.18 -8.92
CA TYR A 40 -24.19 0.69 -7.73
C TYR A 40 -23.26 1.75 -7.13
N ALA A 41 -22.63 2.58 -7.95
CA ALA A 41 -21.81 3.70 -7.48
C ALA A 41 -22.65 4.70 -6.66
N ALA A 42 -23.87 5.04 -7.10
CA ALA A 42 -24.77 5.92 -6.34
C ALA A 42 -25.18 5.32 -4.99
N TYR A 43 -25.46 4.01 -4.97
CA TYR A 43 -25.73 3.28 -3.73
C TYR A 43 -24.51 3.27 -2.80
N SER A 44 -23.35 2.86 -3.32
CA SER A 44 -22.14 2.65 -2.53
C SER A 44 -21.49 3.94 -2.05
N LEU A 45 -21.74 5.08 -2.69
CA LEU A 45 -21.19 6.39 -2.28
C LEU A 45 -22.13 7.17 -1.35
N GLY A 46 -23.39 6.72 -1.16
CA GLY A 46 -24.38 7.45 -0.37
C GLY A 46 -23.97 7.67 1.09
N ASP A 47 -23.27 6.70 1.69
CA ASP A 47 -22.70 6.76 3.04
C ASP A 47 -21.21 7.13 3.08
N GLN A 48 -20.61 7.45 1.94
CA GLN A 48 -19.21 7.86 1.81
C GLN A 48 -19.07 9.39 1.89
N MET A 49 -17.86 9.91 2.04
CA MET A 49 -17.57 11.36 2.08
C MET A 49 -17.77 12.02 0.71
N ALA A 50 -17.50 11.33 -0.39
CA ALA A 50 -17.68 11.85 -1.75
C ALA A 50 -19.16 12.06 -2.11
N LYS A 51 -20.09 11.37 -1.43
CA LYS A 51 -21.57 11.41 -1.57
C LYS A 51 -22.16 11.02 -2.92
N THR A 52 -21.52 11.37 -4.03
CA THR A 52 -22.07 11.18 -5.37
C THR A 52 -21.02 10.67 -6.35
N PRO A 53 -21.41 9.83 -7.35
CA PRO A 53 -20.51 9.42 -8.43
C PRO A 53 -19.92 10.61 -9.21
N ALA A 54 -20.68 11.69 -9.37
CA ALA A 54 -20.22 12.88 -10.09
C ALA A 54 -19.08 13.60 -9.37
N ALA A 55 -19.16 13.73 -8.04
CA ALA A 55 -18.09 14.32 -7.24
C ALA A 55 -16.81 13.46 -7.28
N ALA A 56 -16.95 12.14 -7.13
CA ALA A 56 -15.84 11.20 -7.23
C ALA A 56 -15.18 11.23 -8.63
N LEU A 57 -16.00 11.18 -9.69
CA LEU A 57 -15.51 11.28 -11.07
C LEU A 57 -14.76 12.58 -11.29
N LYS A 58 -15.33 13.71 -10.86
CA LYS A 58 -14.70 15.02 -11.02
C LYS A 58 -13.32 15.05 -10.35
N LEU A 59 -13.23 14.65 -9.09
CA LEU A 59 -11.98 14.60 -8.34
C LEU A 59 -10.90 13.81 -9.10
N LEU A 60 -11.24 12.61 -9.57
CA LEU A 60 -10.32 11.76 -10.33
C LEU A 60 -9.91 12.41 -11.67
N THR A 61 -10.88 12.91 -12.43
CA THR A 61 -10.62 13.48 -13.77
C THR A 61 -9.88 14.82 -13.73
N ASP A 62 -10.01 15.61 -12.66
CA ASP A 62 -9.25 16.85 -12.49
C ASP A 62 -7.73 16.58 -12.41
N THR A 63 -7.32 15.40 -11.92
CA THR A 63 -5.89 15.02 -11.78
C THR A 63 -5.32 14.39 -13.06
N VAL A 64 -6.16 13.79 -13.92
CA VAL A 64 -5.73 13.05 -15.13
C VAL A 64 -4.81 13.86 -16.06
N PRO A 65 -5.08 15.15 -16.38
CA PRO A 65 -4.22 15.90 -17.30
C PRO A 65 -2.77 16.03 -16.81
N ALA A 66 -2.59 16.33 -15.52
CA ALA A 66 -1.26 16.49 -14.93
C ALA A 66 -0.52 15.15 -14.81
N ALA A 67 -1.21 14.10 -14.33
CA ALA A 67 -0.64 12.76 -14.18
C ALA A 67 -0.18 12.19 -15.53
N THR A 68 -1.04 12.26 -16.55
CA THR A 68 -0.72 11.74 -17.88
C THR A 68 0.34 12.55 -18.60
N ALA A 69 0.39 13.89 -18.43
CA ALA A 69 1.48 14.70 -18.94
C ALA A 69 2.83 14.30 -18.33
N LYS A 70 2.85 14.06 -17.01
CA LYS A 70 4.05 13.57 -16.31
C LYS A 70 4.47 12.18 -16.78
N ALA A 71 3.53 11.23 -16.87
CA ALA A 71 3.80 9.88 -17.35
C ALA A 71 4.36 9.87 -18.79
N ARG A 72 3.83 10.72 -19.69
CA ARG A 72 4.38 10.88 -21.05
C ARG A 72 5.82 11.40 -21.04
N SER A 73 6.16 12.30 -20.11
CA SER A 73 7.55 12.75 -19.96
C SER A 73 8.48 11.63 -19.50
N GLU A 74 8.01 10.78 -18.58
CA GLU A 74 8.78 9.63 -18.07
C GLU A 74 8.98 8.58 -19.17
N VAL A 75 7.94 8.29 -19.97
CA VAL A 75 8.06 7.46 -21.18
C VAL A 75 9.12 8.01 -22.14
N ALA A 76 9.13 9.33 -22.37
CA ALA A 76 10.11 9.95 -23.24
C ALA A 76 11.54 9.88 -22.68
N GLU A 77 11.72 10.00 -21.36
CA GLU A 77 13.02 9.82 -20.70
C GLU A 77 13.53 8.38 -20.87
N MET A 78 12.69 7.37 -20.63
CA MET A 78 13.06 5.97 -20.80
C MET A 78 13.31 5.58 -22.26
N GLN A 79 12.50 6.09 -23.20
CA GLN A 79 12.71 5.83 -24.63
C GLN A 79 14.08 6.36 -25.10
N LYS A 80 14.55 7.50 -24.58
CA LYS A 80 15.91 8.00 -24.88
C LYS A 80 16.99 7.03 -24.39
N VAL A 81 16.80 6.40 -23.23
CA VAL A 81 17.74 5.39 -22.71
C VAL A 81 17.77 4.16 -23.64
N ILE A 82 16.60 3.67 -24.05
CA ILE A 82 16.48 2.57 -25.03
C ILE A 82 17.21 2.92 -26.33
N ASP A 83 16.89 4.08 -26.90
CA ASP A 83 17.43 4.52 -28.20
C ASP A 83 18.96 4.66 -28.14
N ALA A 84 19.49 5.19 -27.04
CA ALA A 84 20.94 5.31 -26.82
C ALA A 84 21.64 3.95 -26.70
N GLN A 85 21.04 2.99 -25.98
CA GLN A 85 21.60 1.66 -25.80
C GLN A 85 21.52 0.79 -27.05
N GLN A 86 20.51 1.00 -27.88
CA GLN A 86 20.32 0.27 -29.13
C GLN A 86 21.00 0.94 -30.32
N ALA A 87 21.67 2.08 -30.13
CA ALA A 87 22.46 2.74 -31.15
C ALA A 87 23.61 1.82 -31.62
N GLY A 88 23.45 1.24 -32.82
CA GLY A 88 24.40 0.27 -33.39
C GLY A 88 24.06 -1.21 -33.13
N SER A 89 22.92 -1.50 -32.51
CA SER A 89 22.44 -2.87 -32.32
C SER A 89 21.98 -3.51 -33.64
N LYS A 90 22.38 -4.77 -33.88
CA LYS A 90 21.98 -5.55 -35.06
C LYS A 90 20.49 -5.94 -35.06
N THR A 91 19.83 -5.87 -33.90
CA THR A 91 18.40 -6.23 -33.76
C THR A 91 17.47 -5.02 -33.99
N GLY A 92 18.02 -3.81 -34.15
CA GLY A 92 17.25 -2.57 -34.20
C GLY A 92 16.75 -2.10 -32.82
N GLY A 93 16.32 -0.84 -32.74
CA GLY A 93 15.65 -0.29 -31.55
C GLY A 93 14.19 -0.73 -31.44
N PHE A 94 13.61 -0.61 -30.25
CA PHE A 94 12.21 -0.93 -29.98
C PHE A 94 11.51 0.20 -29.22
N LYS A 95 10.17 0.19 -29.25
CA LYS A 95 9.36 1.11 -28.46
C LYS A 95 9.15 0.55 -27.06
N LEU A 96 9.31 1.40 -26.05
CA LEU A 96 9.04 1.06 -24.66
C LEU A 96 7.65 0.39 -24.54
N ALA A 97 7.62 -0.84 -24.00
CA ALA A 97 6.41 -1.54 -23.63
C ALA A 97 6.23 -1.54 -22.09
N ALA A 98 5.05 -1.92 -21.62
CA ALA A 98 4.76 -2.00 -20.19
C ALA A 98 5.71 -2.96 -19.42
N SER A 99 6.21 -4.01 -20.10
CA SER A 99 7.19 -4.95 -19.53
C SER A 99 8.55 -4.35 -19.24
N ASP A 100 8.84 -3.21 -19.85
CA ASP A 100 10.17 -2.61 -19.86
C ASP A 100 10.25 -1.46 -18.85
N TRP A 101 9.10 -1.02 -18.30
CA TRP A 101 8.98 0.17 -17.47
C TRP A 101 9.94 0.15 -16.29
N ASP A 102 9.81 -0.81 -15.38
CA ASP A 102 10.60 -0.85 -14.14
C ASP A 102 12.11 -0.91 -14.43
N PHE A 103 12.50 -1.69 -15.44
CA PHE A 103 13.89 -1.85 -15.83
C PHE A 103 14.51 -0.54 -16.33
N TYR A 104 13.82 0.20 -17.21
CA TYR A 104 14.33 1.47 -17.71
C TYR A 104 14.11 2.64 -16.74
N ALA A 105 13.09 2.58 -15.90
CA ALA A 105 12.87 3.54 -14.82
C ALA A 105 14.05 3.53 -13.84
N GLU A 106 14.53 2.36 -13.42
CA GLU A 106 15.73 2.25 -12.57
C GLU A 106 16.97 2.88 -13.21
N GLN A 107 17.15 2.71 -14.52
CA GLN A 107 18.29 3.32 -15.22
C GLN A 107 18.17 4.84 -15.32
N VAL A 108 16.97 5.37 -15.55
CA VAL A 108 16.72 6.81 -15.52
C VAL A 108 16.95 7.35 -14.11
N CYS A 109 16.48 6.64 -13.07
CA CYS A 109 16.69 7.00 -11.67
C CYS A 109 18.19 7.10 -11.35
N LYS A 110 18.95 6.06 -11.71
CA LYS A 110 20.40 6.02 -11.54
C LYS A 110 21.11 7.13 -12.30
N ALA A 111 20.76 7.37 -13.56
CA ALA A 111 21.41 8.42 -14.36
C ALA A 111 21.09 9.84 -13.86
N LYS A 112 19.88 10.07 -13.35
CA LYS A 112 19.39 11.41 -12.97
C LYS A 112 19.70 11.77 -11.52
N TYR A 113 19.71 10.79 -10.63
CA TYR A 113 19.86 11.00 -9.18
C TYR A 113 21.08 10.27 -8.58
N ASP A 114 21.82 9.50 -9.38
CA ASP A 114 22.94 8.67 -8.89
C ASP A 114 22.52 7.76 -7.72
N LEU A 115 21.29 7.26 -7.78
CA LEU A 115 20.65 6.41 -6.78
C LEU A 115 20.39 5.03 -7.38
N ASP A 116 20.78 3.99 -6.64
CA ASP A 116 20.56 2.59 -6.97
C ASP A 116 19.89 1.91 -5.77
N GLU A 117 18.77 1.22 -5.98
CA GLU A 117 18.00 0.60 -4.89
C GLU A 117 18.87 -0.38 -4.08
N SER A 118 19.84 -1.05 -4.72
CA SER A 118 20.76 -1.97 -4.05
C SER A 118 21.67 -1.28 -3.02
N GLN A 119 21.89 0.03 -3.13
CA GLN A 119 22.69 0.81 -2.19
C GLN A 119 21.91 1.19 -0.93
N ILE A 120 20.57 1.32 -1.02
CA ILE A 120 19.73 1.75 0.11
C ILE A 120 19.10 0.58 0.85
N LYS A 121 18.84 -0.54 0.14
CA LYS A 121 18.22 -1.74 0.70
C LYS A 121 18.91 -2.30 1.96
N PRO A 122 20.26 -2.29 2.08
CA PRO A 122 20.95 -2.72 3.31
C PRO A 122 20.63 -1.90 4.57
N TYR A 123 19.99 -0.73 4.43
CA TYR A 123 19.61 0.14 5.55
C TYR A 123 18.18 -0.08 6.04
N PHE A 124 17.40 -0.93 5.36
CA PHE A 124 15.98 -1.16 5.62
C PHE A 124 15.74 -2.61 6.03
N GLU A 125 16.39 -3.04 7.12
CA GLU A 125 16.11 -4.34 7.73
C GLU A 125 14.77 -4.30 8.47
N LEU A 126 13.92 -5.30 8.25
CA LEU A 126 12.52 -5.35 8.66
C LEU A 126 12.32 -5.07 10.16
N ASP A 127 13.05 -5.75 11.04
CA ASP A 127 12.89 -5.58 12.49
C ASP A 127 13.35 -4.20 12.95
N ASN A 128 14.40 -3.67 12.34
CA ASN A 128 14.91 -2.34 12.59
C ASN A 128 13.94 -1.26 12.08
N VAL A 129 13.35 -1.42 10.89
CA VAL A 129 12.30 -0.53 10.37
C VAL A 129 11.08 -0.54 11.29
N LEU A 130 10.63 -1.72 11.73
CA LEU A 130 9.49 -1.85 12.63
C LEU A 130 9.76 -1.17 13.98
N LYS A 131 10.86 -1.53 14.66
CA LYS A 131 11.13 -1.09 16.03
C LYS A 131 11.65 0.35 16.10
N ASN A 132 12.57 0.70 15.21
CA ASN A 132 13.26 1.99 15.22
C ASN A 132 12.66 3.00 14.23
N GLY A 133 11.71 2.60 13.38
CA GLY A 133 10.98 3.49 12.49
C GLY A 133 9.52 3.62 12.90
N VAL A 134 8.75 2.56 12.68
CA VAL A 134 7.31 2.53 12.87
C VAL A 134 6.92 2.76 14.34
N PHE A 135 7.46 1.95 15.26
CA PHE A 135 7.20 2.10 16.70
C PHE A 135 7.82 3.38 17.25
N TYR A 136 9.03 3.72 16.81
CA TYR A 136 9.70 4.94 17.22
C TYR A 136 8.86 6.19 16.91
N ALA A 137 8.32 6.30 15.69
CA ALA A 137 7.46 7.42 15.32
C ALA A 137 6.21 7.52 16.22
N ALA A 138 5.58 6.38 16.54
CA ALA A 138 4.41 6.37 17.41
C ALA A 138 4.73 6.63 18.89
N ILE A 139 5.89 6.19 19.37
CA ILE A 139 6.41 6.56 20.70
C ILE A 139 6.60 8.08 20.77
N GLU A 140 7.27 8.67 19.78
CA GLU A 140 7.55 10.11 19.77
C GLU A 140 6.29 10.97 19.64
N LEU A 141 5.31 10.52 18.84
CA LEU A 141 4.11 11.29 18.56
C LEU A 141 3.00 11.10 19.60
N TYR A 142 2.81 9.86 20.07
CA TYR A 142 1.68 9.48 20.93
C TYR A 142 2.09 9.00 22.31
N GLY A 143 3.38 8.75 22.56
CA GLY A 143 3.90 8.28 23.85
C GLY A 143 3.55 6.82 24.22
N ILE A 144 2.97 6.06 23.29
CA ILE A 144 2.70 4.62 23.48
C ILE A 144 4.00 3.81 23.44
N THR A 145 4.03 2.65 24.10
CA THR A 145 5.19 1.75 24.09
C THR A 145 4.81 0.32 23.74
N PHE A 146 5.78 -0.48 23.30
CA PHE A 146 5.57 -1.82 22.75
C PHE A 146 6.42 -2.85 23.49
N LYS A 147 5.80 -3.96 23.90
CA LYS A 147 6.49 -5.12 24.47
C LYS A 147 6.19 -6.35 23.63
N GLU A 148 7.23 -6.94 23.05
CA GLU A 148 7.09 -8.21 22.33
C GLU A 148 6.65 -9.33 23.29
N ARG A 149 5.66 -10.12 22.88
CA ARG A 149 5.06 -11.22 23.65
C ARG A 149 5.21 -12.51 22.86
N THR A 150 6.03 -13.41 23.38
CA THR A 150 6.28 -14.74 22.77
C THR A 150 5.46 -15.86 23.40
N ASP A 151 4.69 -15.53 24.44
CA ASP A 151 3.80 -16.45 25.17
C ASP A 151 2.37 -16.48 24.61
N ILE A 152 2.06 -15.63 23.63
CA ILE A 152 0.76 -15.53 22.99
C ILE A 152 0.73 -16.43 21.73
N PRO A 153 -0.30 -17.29 21.56
CA PRO A 153 -0.41 -18.13 20.37
C PRO A 153 -0.56 -17.32 19.07
N THR A 154 0.05 -17.82 18.00
CA THR A 154 -0.08 -17.29 16.64
C THR A 154 -0.56 -18.38 15.68
N TYR A 155 -1.22 -18.00 14.58
CA TYR A 155 -1.64 -18.97 13.55
C TYR A 155 -0.50 -19.35 12.58
N ASN A 156 0.59 -18.57 12.58
CA ASN A 156 1.77 -18.81 11.77
C ASN A 156 3.03 -18.50 12.59
N PRO A 157 4.08 -19.34 12.52
CA PRO A 157 5.29 -19.18 13.33
C PRO A 157 6.10 -17.92 12.99
N ASP A 158 5.90 -17.31 11.83
CA ASP A 158 6.59 -16.07 11.45
C ASP A 158 5.92 -14.81 12.03
N MET A 159 4.75 -14.94 12.66
CA MET A 159 4.06 -13.80 13.26
C MET A 159 4.75 -13.35 14.53
N LYS A 160 4.70 -12.04 14.79
CA LYS A 160 5.09 -11.45 16.07
C LYS A 160 3.89 -10.79 16.73
N VAL A 161 3.91 -10.77 18.06
CA VAL A 161 2.86 -10.14 18.87
C VAL A 161 3.50 -9.10 19.78
N TYR A 162 2.88 -7.93 19.85
CA TYR A 162 3.29 -6.83 20.70
C TYR A 162 2.11 -6.44 21.59
N GLU A 163 2.34 -6.39 22.90
CA GLU A 163 1.45 -5.67 23.81
C GLU A 163 1.79 -4.19 23.76
N VAL A 164 0.77 -3.37 23.59
CA VAL A 164 0.89 -1.91 23.45
C VAL A 164 0.40 -1.26 24.73
N PHE A 165 1.18 -0.33 25.27
CA PHE A 165 0.88 0.39 26.50
C PHE A 165 0.74 1.88 26.24
N ASP A 166 -0.18 2.53 26.95
CA ASP A 166 -0.31 3.98 26.98
C ASP A 166 0.81 4.64 27.80
N GLN A 167 0.86 5.97 27.78
CA GLN A 167 1.85 6.78 28.50
C GLN A 167 1.86 6.52 30.01
N ASP A 168 0.72 6.16 30.59
CA ASP A 168 0.57 5.84 32.00
C ASP A 168 0.95 4.39 32.35
N GLY A 169 1.37 3.60 31.36
CA GLY A 169 1.69 2.18 31.50
C GLY A 169 0.48 1.24 31.43
N THR A 170 -0.72 1.75 31.13
CA THR A 170 -1.91 0.93 30.94
C THR A 170 -1.81 0.15 29.64
N SER A 171 -1.95 -1.17 29.69
CA SER A 171 -2.08 -2.02 28.50
C SER A 171 -3.31 -1.58 27.69
N MET A 172 -3.16 -1.22 26.41
CA MET A 172 -4.24 -0.70 25.58
C MET A 172 -4.67 -1.64 24.46
N ALA A 173 -3.76 -2.44 23.91
CA ALA A 173 -4.03 -3.28 22.75
C ALA A 173 -3.04 -4.44 22.62
N LEU A 174 -3.38 -5.42 21.78
CA LEU A 174 -2.39 -6.31 21.17
C LEU A 174 -2.27 -5.98 19.69
N PHE A 175 -1.04 -5.96 19.20
CA PHE A 175 -0.70 -5.77 17.80
C PHE A 175 0.04 -6.98 17.26
N TYR A 176 -0.51 -7.62 16.23
CA TYR A 176 0.11 -8.75 15.55
C TYR A 176 0.70 -8.32 14.21
N THR A 177 1.85 -8.86 13.84
CA THR A 177 2.46 -8.64 12.53
C THR A 177 2.62 -9.95 11.78
N ASP A 178 2.29 -9.95 10.48
CA ASP A 178 2.44 -11.09 9.58
C ASP A 178 2.96 -10.62 8.22
N TYR A 179 4.28 -10.48 8.09
CA TYR A 179 4.86 -9.68 7.00
C TYR A 179 5.35 -10.45 5.78
N TYR A 180 5.51 -11.78 5.85
CA TYR A 180 6.09 -12.53 4.73
C TYR A 180 5.05 -13.13 3.79
N LYS A 181 5.32 -13.06 2.48
CA LYS A 181 4.52 -13.74 1.45
C LYS A 181 4.59 -15.26 1.57
N ARG A 182 3.50 -15.95 1.26
CA ARG A 182 3.38 -17.42 1.22
C ARG A 182 2.15 -17.84 0.43
N ASP A 183 2.12 -19.08 -0.04
CA ASP A 183 1.06 -19.62 -0.91
C ASP A 183 -0.35 -19.53 -0.31
N SER A 184 -0.47 -19.64 1.03
CA SER A 184 -1.74 -19.57 1.73
C SER A 184 -2.23 -18.14 2.04
N LYS A 185 -1.48 -17.11 1.65
CA LYS A 185 -1.79 -15.71 1.92
C LYS A 185 -2.19 -14.99 0.63
N SER A 186 -3.30 -14.25 0.68
CA SER A 186 -3.70 -13.34 -0.39
C SER A 186 -2.64 -12.25 -0.63
N GLY A 187 -2.54 -11.75 -1.86
CA GLY A 187 -1.62 -10.66 -2.18
C GLY A 187 -2.04 -9.31 -1.57
N GLY A 188 -1.12 -8.33 -1.61
CA GLY A 188 -1.33 -6.98 -1.07
C GLY A 188 -0.81 -6.82 0.36
N ALA A 189 -1.27 -5.77 1.03
CA ALA A 189 -1.10 -5.55 2.46
C ALA A 189 -2.45 -5.10 3.02
N TRP A 190 -2.70 -5.38 4.31
CA TRP A 190 -3.92 -4.95 4.98
C TRP A 190 -3.77 -4.95 6.49
N MET A 191 -4.64 -4.17 7.13
CA MET A 191 -4.91 -4.21 8.55
C MET A 191 -6.33 -4.72 8.79
N ASP A 192 -6.50 -5.53 9.83
CA ASP A 192 -7.82 -5.91 10.32
C ASP A 192 -7.74 -6.29 11.82
N VAL A 193 -8.86 -6.69 12.42
CA VAL A 193 -9.01 -6.90 13.86
C VAL A 193 -9.44 -8.33 14.18
N PHE A 194 -8.86 -8.91 15.22
CA PHE A 194 -9.43 -10.11 15.86
C PHE A 194 -10.54 -9.71 16.84
N VAL A 195 -10.33 -8.60 17.55
CA VAL A 195 -11.27 -8.03 18.52
C VAL A 195 -11.25 -6.53 18.33
N GLY A 196 -12.40 -5.92 18.05
CA GLY A 196 -12.53 -4.46 18.03
C GLY A 196 -12.59 -3.88 19.44
N GLN A 197 -12.28 -2.59 19.59
CA GLN A 197 -12.54 -1.89 20.85
C GLN A 197 -14.05 -1.85 21.12
N ASP A 198 -14.46 -2.12 22.35
CA ASP A 198 -15.87 -2.10 22.74
C ASP A 198 -16.06 -1.44 24.11
N GLY A 199 -16.70 -0.27 24.13
CA GLY A 199 -16.98 0.47 25.35
C GLY A 199 -18.14 -0.08 26.18
N LEU A 200 -18.95 -1.01 25.64
CA LEU A 200 -20.02 -1.68 26.39
C LEU A 200 -19.48 -2.81 27.26
N THR A 201 -18.53 -3.58 26.72
CA THR A 201 -17.94 -4.74 27.41
C THR A 201 -16.57 -4.44 28.03
N GLY A 202 -15.92 -3.34 27.63
CA GLY A 202 -14.57 -3.01 28.01
C GLY A 202 -13.49 -3.76 27.23
N ALA A 203 -13.86 -4.45 26.12
CA ALA A 203 -12.89 -5.16 25.29
C ALA A 203 -11.88 -4.19 24.67
N LYS A 204 -10.60 -4.56 24.78
CA LYS A 204 -9.47 -3.83 24.19
C LYS A 204 -9.21 -4.36 22.77
N PRO A 205 -8.76 -3.51 21.84
CA PRO A 205 -8.55 -3.91 20.47
C PRO A 205 -7.37 -4.90 20.34
N LEU A 206 -7.59 -5.96 19.56
CA LEU A 206 -6.58 -6.89 19.06
C LEU A 206 -6.51 -6.68 17.55
N VAL A 207 -5.47 -6.00 17.09
CA VAL A 207 -5.31 -5.61 15.69
C VAL A 207 -4.14 -6.33 15.05
N TYR A 208 -4.17 -6.50 13.73
CA TYR A 208 -3.09 -7.16 13.01
C TYR A 208 -2.77 -6.47 11.69
N ASN A 209 -1.49 -6.44 11.33
CA ASN A 209 -1.04 -6.03 10.01
C ASN A 209 -0.49 -7.23 9.25
N VAL A 210 -0.91 -7.36 8.00
CA VAL A 210 -0.43 -8.37 7.06
C VAL A 210 0.25 -7.67 5.90
N CYS A 211 1.47 -8.10 5.58
CA CYS A 211 2.16 -7.70 4.35
C CYS A 211 2.61 -8.94 3.57
N ASN A 212 3.16 -8.70 2.37
CA ASN A 212 3.66 -9.73 1.46
C ASN A 212 5.14 -9.50 1.09
N PHE A 213 5.96 -9.11 2.06
CA PHE A 213 7.40 -8.95 1.87
C PHE A 213 8.08 -10.28 1.56
N THR A 214 9.22 -10.22 0.87
CA THR A 214 9.96 -11.44 0.53
C THR A 214 10.64 -12.00 1.77
N LYS A 215 10.30 -13.25 2.12
CA LYS A 215 10.97 -13.97 3.20
C LYS A 215 12.45 -14.20 2.84
N PRO A 216 13.40 -13.83 3.70
CA PRO A 216 14.82 -14.06 3.41
C PRO A 216 15.15 -15.56 3.46
N ALA A 217 16.27 -15.92 2.82
CA ALA A 217 16.86 -17.25 3.02
C ALA A 217 17.29 -17.41 4.49
N PRO A 218 17.36 -18.65 5.02
CA PRO A 218 17.81 -18.90 6.39
C PRO A 218 19.13 -18.21 6.71
N GLY A 219 19.16 -17.45 7.81
CA GLY A 219 20.34 -16.69 8.27
C GLY A 219 20.62 -15.39 7.52
N GLN A 220 19.79 -15.00 6.54
CA GLN A 220 19.91 -13.72 5.84
C GLN A 220 18.93 -12.66 6.43
N PRO A 221 19.28 -11.37 6.36
CA PRO A 221 18.39 -10.30 6.82
C PRO A 221 17.15 -10.17 5.93
N ALA A 222 16.02 -9.81 6.53
CA ALA A 222 14.83 -9.40 5.78
C ALA A 222 14.98 -7.93 5.34
N LEU A 223 15.56 -7.70 4.17
CA LEU A 223 15.77 -6.35 3.63
C LEU A 223 14.59 -5.91 2.76
N LEU A 224 14.06 -4.73 3.08
CA LEU A 224 12.89 -4.12 2.46
C LEU A 224 13.30 -3.14 1.36
N SER A 225 12.45 -2.98 0.34
CA SER A 225 12.49 -1.77 -0.50
C SER A 225 11.96 -0.57 0.29
N PHE A 226 12.12 0.64 -0.22
CA PHE A 226 11.50 1.81 0.41
C PHE A 226 9.96 1.79 0.30
N ASP A 227 9.42 1.16 -0.75
CA ASP A 227 7.98 0.94 -0.90
C ASP A 227 7.44 -0.04 0.15
N ASP A 228 8.19 -1.10 0.47
CA ASP A 228 7.86 -2.02 1.56
C ASP A 228 7.87 -1.30 2.93
N VAL A 229 8.84 -0.41 3.15
CA VAL A 229 8.88 0.46 4.35
C VAL A 229 7.63 1.33 4.42
N THR A 230 7.30 2.02 3.33
CA THR A 230 6.11 2.88 3.24
C THR A 230 4.83 2.09 3.50
N THR A 231 4.71 0.90 2.92
CA THR A 231 3.61 -0.05 3.17
C THR A 231 3.50 -0.41 4.65
N MET A 232 4.62 -0.67 5.33
CA MET A 232 4.60 -0.96 6.76
C MET A 232 4.08 0.22 7.59
N PHE A 233 4.45 1.46 7.26
CA PHE A 233 3.90 2.66 7.90
C PHE A 233 2.41 2.85 7.57
N HIS A 234 1.99 2.59 6.33
CA HIS A 234 0.59 2.64 5.91
C HIS A 234 -0.29 1.73 6.77
N GLU A 235 0.03 0.44 6.81
CA GLU A 235 -0.75 -0.54 7.58
C GLU A 235 -0.74 -0.24 9.09
N PHE A 236 0.36 0.32 9.58
CA PHE A 236 0.45 0.73 10.97
C PHE A 236 -0.40 1.96 11.27
N GLY A 237 -0.66 2.84 10.30
CA GLY A 237 -1.61 3.94 10.46
C GLY A 237 -3.04 3.44 10.67
N HIS A 238 -3.45 2.39 9.97
CA HIS A 238 -4.72 1.69 10.28
C HIS A 238 -4.67 1.02 11.66
N ALA A 239 -3.55 0.39 12.04
CA ALA A 239 -3.39 -0.21 13.36
C ALA A 239 -3.56 0.84 14.46
N LEU A 240 -2.93 2.01 14.33
CA LEU A 240 -3.09 3.14 15.24
C LEU A 240 -4.54 3.62 15.31
N HIS A 241 -5.22 3.75 14.16
CA HIS A 241 -6.64 4.12 14.11
C HIS A 241 -7.53 3.13 14.88
N GLY A 242 -7.23 1.83 14.79
CA GLY A 242 -7.89 0.78 15.56
C GLY A 242 -7.56 0.82 17.06
N MET A 243 -6.27 0.89 17.41
CA MET A 243 -5.78 0.84 18.79
C MET A 243 -6.22 2.04 19.63
N PHE A 244 -6.27 3.24 19.03
CA PHE A 244 -6.69 4.45 19.74
C PHE A 244 -8.21 4.65 19.80
N SER A 245 -8.99 3.69 19.31
CA SER A 245 -10.45 3.82 19.39
C SER A 245 -10.91 3.91 20.84
N LYS A 246 -11.78 4.90 21.10
CA LYS A 246 -12.36 5.15 22.42
C LYS A 246 -13.82 5.54 22.28
N VAL A 247 -14.62 4.57 21.84
CA VAL A 247 -16.05 4.76 21.61
C VAL A 247 -16.88 3.86 22.51
N LYS A 248 -18.14 4.25 22.73
CA LYS A 248 -19.09 3.45 23.51
C LYS A 248 -19.57 2.22 22.74
N TYR A 249 -19.82 2.34 21.42
CA TYR A 249 -20.49 1.31 20.64
C TYR A 249 -19.53 0.66 19.62
N PRO A 250 -19.47 -0.68 19.54
CA PRO A 250 -18.53 -1.37 18.66
C PRO A 250 -18.80 -1.14 17.17
N SER A 251 -20.03 -0.79 16.78
CA SER A 251 -20.40 -0.53 15.39
C SER A 251 -19.72 0.69 14.76
N ILE A 252 -19.09 1.54 15.57
CA ILE A 252 -18.34 2.74 15.14
C ILE A 252 -16.91 2.74 15.69
N ALA A 253 -16.42 1.58 16.13
CA ALA A 253 -15.09 1.44 16.71
C ALA A 253 -14.01 1.30 15.63
N GLY A 254 -12.81 1.79 15.96
CA GLY A 254 -11.61 1.74 15.13
C GLY A 254 -11.83 2.24 13.72
N THR A 255 -11.49 1.40 12.75
CA THR A 255 -11.55 1.66 11.32
C THR A 255 -12.97 1.55 10.72
N SER A 256 -14.02 1.48 11.55
CA SER A 256 -15.43 1.47 11.12
C SER A 256 -15.91 2.88 10.68
N THR A 257 -15.21 3.44 9.69
CA THR A 257 -15.49 4.74 9.07
C THR A 257 -15.89 4.54 7.60
N SER A 258 -16.22 5.63 6.89
CA SER A 258 -16.33 5.54 5.43
C SER A 258 -15.00 5.11 4.80
N ARG A 259 -15.06 4.41 3.68
CA ARG A 259 -13.89 3.89 2.95
C ARG A 259 -13.03 5.02 2.39
N ASP A 260 -13.65 6.11 1.96
CA ASP A 260 -12.94 7.31 1.51
C ASP A 260 -12.46 8.22 2.66
N PHE A 261 -12.57 7.76 3.91
CA PHE A 261 -11.89 8.34 5.08
C PHE A 261 -10.88 7.37 5.70
N VAL A 262 -11.14 6.06 5.67
CA VAL A 262 -10.31 5.07 6.39
C VAL A 262 -8.85 5.06 5.93
N GLU A 263 -8.60 5.43 4.67
CA GLU A 263 -7.27 5.57 4.07
C GLU A 263 -6.52 6.84 4.52
N PHE A 264 -7.21 7.82 5.11
CA PHE A 264 -6.53 9.04 5.57
C PHE A 264 -5.54 8.75 6.71
N PRO A 265 -5.90 8.05 7.81
CA PRO A 265 -4.94 7.71 8.85
C PRO A 265 -3.76 6.85 8.39
N SER A 266 -3.96 5.93 7.44
CA SER A 266 -2.88 5.10 6.89
C SER A 266 -1.91 5.94 6.07
N GLN A 267 -2.42 6.70 5.09
CA GLN A 267 -1.59 7.58 4.25
C GLN A 267 -0.94 8.71 5.04
N PHE A 268 -1.62 9.27 6.04
CA PHE A 268 -1.02 10.25 6.95
C PHE A 268 0.21 9.67 7.65
N ASN A 269 0.15 8.41 8.06
CA ASN A 269 1.24 7.77 8.80
C ASN A 269 2.47 7.46 7.92
N GLU A 270 2.29 7.32 6.60
CA GLU A 270 3.38 7.14 5.63
C GLU A 270 4.40 8.29 5.66
N HIS A 271 3.96 9.52 5.98
CA HIS A 271 4.85 10.67 6.03
C HIS A 271 6.02 10.49 7.01
N TRP A 272 5.81 9.75 8.11
CA TRP A 272 6.85 9.46 9.10
C TRP A 272 7.95 8.55 8.56
N ALA A 273 7.69 7.75 7.52
CA ALA A 273 8.72 6.95 6.87
C ALA A 273 9.85 7.83 6.31
N SER A 274 9.56 9.06 5.89
CA SER A 274 10.56 9.98 5.33
C SER A 274 10.88 11.19 6.20
N ASP A 275 10.26 11.30 7.38
CA ASP A 275 10.58 12.35 8.34
C ASP A 275 12.07 12.28 8.71
N PRO A 276 12.84 13.39 8.65
CA PRO A 276 14.28 13.33 8.87
C PRO A 276 14.71 12.73 10.20
N LYS A 277 13.93 12.94 11.28
CA LYS A 277 14.24 12.42 12.62
C LYS A 277 13.96 10.93 12.67
N VAL A 278 12.80 10.48 12.19
CA VAL A 278 12.42 9.07 12.15
C VAL A 278 13.31 8.28 11.18
N PHE A 279 13.50 8.78 9.95
CA PHE A 279 14.35 8.16 8.93
C PHE A 279 15.77 7.94 9.43
N ALA A 280 16.39 8.94 10.06
CA ALA A 280 17.75 8.79 10.61
C ALA A 280 17.85 7.77 11.75
N HIS A 281 16.73 7.50 12.44
CA HIS A 281 16.67 6.54 13.55
C HIS A 281 16.68 5.09 13.04
N TYR A 282 15.91 4.78 11.98
CA TYR A 282 15.82 3.42 11.44
C TYR A 282 16.71 3.14 10.23
N ALA A 283 17.16 4.13 9.46
CA ALA A 283 18.00 3.90 8.27
C ALA A 283 19.45 3.57 8.67
N LYS A 284 19.65 2.36 9.21
CA LYS A 284 20.92 1.84 9.71
C LYS A 284 21.32 0.58 8.95
N HIS A 285 22.57 0.51 8.53
CA HIS A 285 23.09 -0.64 7.79
C HIS A 285 23.01 -1.91 8.64
N TYR A 286 22.37 -2.96 8.13
CA TYR A 286 22.02 -4.15 8.91
C TYR A 286 23.23 -4.87 9.55
N GLN A 287 24.42 -4.81 8.93
CA GLN A 287 25.63 -5.45 9.46
C GLN A 287 26.42 -4.58 10.43
N THR A 288 26.44 -3.26 10.23
CA THR A 288 27.40 -2.37 10.90
C THR A 288 26.73 -1.43 11.88
N GLY A 289 25.40 -1.28 11.82
CA GLY A 289 24.64 -0.28 12.57
C GLY A 289 24.92 1.16 12.12
N ALA A 290 25.77 1.38 11.10
CA ALA A 290 26.10 2.71 10.63
C ALA A 290 24.89 3.41 10.02
N ALA A 291 24.74 4.71 10.29
CA ALA A 291 23.71 5.51 9.67
C ALA A 291 23.91 5.60 8.15
N MET A 292 22.81 5.73 7.40
CA MET A 292 22.87 6.02 5.98
C MET A 292 23.67 7.31 5.73
N PRO A 293 24.67 7.29 4.82
CA PRO A 293 25.43 8.49 4.47
C PRO A 293 24.52 9.64 4.03
N ALA A 294 24.79 10.86 4.50
CA ALA A 294 23.96 12.03 4.21
C ALA A 294 23.78 12.26 2.70
N GLU A 295 24.83 12.00 1.90
CA GLU A 295 24.76 12.09 0.44
C GLU A 295 23.71 11.14 -0.16
N LEU A 296 23.60 9.92 0.37
CA LEU A 296 22.61 8.94 -0.09
C LEU A 296 21.19 9.34 0.33
N VAL A 297 21.04 9.89 1.54
CA VAL A 297 19.76 10.47 2.01
C VAL A 297 19.30 11.61 1.09
N GLU A 298 20.20 12.51 0.70
CA GLU A 298 19.86 13.61 -0.20
C GLU A 298 19.48 13.13 -1.60
N LYS A 299 20.08 12.04 -2.09
CA LYS A 299 19.67 11.40 -3.35
C LYS A 299 18.25 10.84 -3.28
N ILE A 300 17.90 10.15 -2.19
CA ILE A 300 16.53 9.66 -1.94
C ILE A 300 15.54 10.83 -1.95
N LYS A 301 15.85 11.91 -1.22
CA LYS A 301 14.98 13.10 -1.17
C LYS A 301 14.76 13.72 -2.56
N LYS A 302 15.81 13.80 -3.39
CA LYS A 302 15.71 14.33 -4.76
C LYS A 302 14.90 13.40 -5.67
N ALA A 303 14.97 12.10 -5.45
CA ALA A 303 14.22 11.10 -6.22
C ALA A 303 12.76 10.95 -5.78
N ARG A 304 12.30 11.61 -4.70
CA ARG A 304 10.94 11.41 -4.14
C ARG A 304 9.77 11.60 -5.12
N THR A 305 9.94 12.46 -6.13
CA THR A 305 8.92 12.72 -7.16
C THR A 305 9.19 11.97 -8.46
N PHE A 306 10.19 11.09 -8.47
CA PHE A 306 10.46 10.20 -9.59
C PHE A 306 9.30 9.20 -9.74
N ASN A 307 8.99 8.84 -10.99
CA ASN A 307 7.95 7.87 -11.33
C ASN A 307 6.51 8.22 -10.87
N GLN A 308 6.27 9.43 -10.34
CA GLN A 308 4.95 9.85 -9.87
C GLN A 308 3.92 9.97 -11.01
N GLY A 309 4.36 10.19 -12.25
CA GLY A 309 3.46 10.15 -13.41
C GLY A 309 2.85 8.77 -13.58
N TYR A 310 3.67 7.73 -13.58
CA TYR A 310 3.25 6.34 -13.61
C TYR A 310 2.37 5.96 -12.41
N ALA A 311 2.87 6.13 -11.18
CA ALA A 311 2.17 5.73 -9.95
C ALA A 311 0.79 6.39 -9.84
N THR A 312 0.70 7.68 -10.15
CA THR A 312 -0.59 8.38 -10.15
C THR A 312 -1.50 7.90 -11.28
N THR A 313 -0.96 7.65 -12.48
CA THR A 313 -1.77 7.25 -13.63
C THR A 313 -2.32 5.84 -13.50
N GLU A 314 -1.55 4.89 -12.95
CA GLU A 314 -2.05 3.52 -12.70
C GLU A 314 -3.17 3.52 -11.65
N TYR A 315 -3.01 4.31 -10.57
CA TYR A 315 -4.04 4.50 -9.55
C TYR A 315 -5.32 5.09 -10.15
N LEU A 316 -5.20 6.20 -10.88
CA LEU A 316 -6.34 6.85 -11.54
C LEU A 316 -7.02 5.91 -12.54
N SER A 317 -6.24 5.13 -13.29
CA SER A 317 -6.79 4.17 -14.26
C SER A 317 -7.62 3.09 -13.56
N ALA A 318 -7.12 2.54 -12.46
CA ALA A 318 -7.85 1.55 -11.66
C ALA A 318 -9.11 2.14 -11.02
N ALA A 319 -9.03 3.33 -10.42
CA ALA A 319 -10.17 4.00 -9.78
C ALA A 319 -11.27 4.39 -10.80
N LEU A 320 -10.88 4.91 -11.96
CA LEU A 320 -11.82 5.24 -13.03
C LEU A 320 -12.45 3.97 -13.64
N LEU A 321 -11.69 2.89 -13.77
CA LEU A 321 -12.22 1.60 -14.23
C LEU A 321 -13.25 1.04 -13.24
N ASP A 322 -12.97 1.09 -11.94
CA ASP A 322 -13.92 0.68 -10.90
C ASP A 322 -15.22 1.49 -10.98
N LEU A 323 -15.11 2.82 -11.05
CA LEU A 323 -16.27 3.70 -11.17
C LEU A 323 -17.07 3.42 -12.46
N ALA A 324 -16.38 3.12 -13.56
CA ALA A 324 -17.03 2.78 -14.83
C ALA A 324 -17.81 1.46 -14.75
N TRP A 325 -17.28 0.43 -14.08
CA TRP A 325 -17.99 -0.84 -13.85
C TRP A 325 -19.25 -0.65 -13.00
N HIS A 326 -19.21 0.27 -12.03
CA HIS A 326 -20.28 0.46 -11.05
C HIS A 326 -21.28 1.57 -11.40
N THR A 327 -21.09 2.26 -12.53
CA THR A 327 -22.04 3.23 -13.09
C THR A 327 -22.91 2.65 -14.22
N GLN A 328 -22.72 1.37 -14.58
CA GLN A 328 -23.57 0.67 -15.55
C GLN A 328 -25.01 0.51 -15.03
N GLN A 329 -25.98 0.64 -15.94
CA GLN A 329 -27.40 0.41 -15.64
C GLN A 329 -27.70 -1.09 -15.49
N ALA A 330 -28.75 -1.43 -14.73
CA ALA A 330 -29.11 -2.82 -14.42
C ALA A 330 -29.51 -3.67 -15.64
N ASP A 331 -29.93 -3.02 -16.72
CA ASP A 331 -30.31 -3.59 -18.02
C ASP A 331 -29.21 -3.47 -19.08
N ALA A 332 -28.05 -2.91 -18.74
CA ALA A 332 -26.92 -2.87 -19.66
C ALA A 332 -26.46 -4.29 -19.99
N SER A 333 -26.36 -4.59 -21.29
CA SER A 333 -25.67 -5.81 -21.75
C SER A 333 -24.27 -5.80 -21.18
N PRO A 334 -23.80 -6.92 -20.61
CA PRO A 334 -22.49 -6.94 -20.03
C PRO A 334 -21.44 -6.76 -21.15
N ARG A 335 -20.58 -5.76 -20.99
CA ARG A 335 -19.49 -5.47 -21.94
C ARG A 335 -18.22 -6.23 -21.58
#